data_AF-A0A970NRL3-F1
#
_entry.id   AF-A0A970NRL3-F1
#
_cell.length_a   1.000
_cell.length_b   1.000
_cell.length_c   1.000
_cell.angle_alpha   90.00
_cell.angle_beta   90.00
_cell.angle_gamma   90.00
#
_symmetry.space_group_name_H-M   'P 1'
#
loop_
_entity.id
_entity.type
_entity.pdbx_description
1 polymer ?
#
loop_
_entity_poly.entity_id
_entity_poly.type
_entity_poly.pdbx_seq_one_letter_code
_entity_poly.pdbx_strand_id
1 'polypeptide(L)' 'MEKFQNKYRIPSARAPWWDYGSNAAYFVTICTQNRLHYFGEIKNNEMIFSPLGMAAQTY' A
#
# COMPACT_ATOMS: atom_id res chain seq x y z
N MET A 1 -24.35 0.51 18.90
CA MET A 1 -22.98 0.88 18.47
C MET A 1 -22.16 1.12 19.73
N GLU A 2 -21.16 0.29 20.00
CA GLU A 2 -20.28 0.48 21.17
C GLU A 2 -19.36 1.70 20.98
N LYS A 3 -19.19 2.49 22.04
CA LYS A 3 -18.28 3.64 22.05
C LYS A 3 -16.89 3.17 22.47
N PHE A 4 -15.86 3.45 21.68
CA PHE A 4 -14.47 3.29 22.12
C PHE A 4 -14.00 4.62 22.73
N GLN A 5 -13.60 4.62 24.01
CA GLN A 5 -13.18 5.83 24.73
C GLN A 5 -14.21 6.99 24.66
N ASN A 6 -15.50 6.70 24.82
CA ASN A 6 -16.59 7.68 24.70
C ASN A 6 -16.70 8.41 23.34
N LYS A 7 -16.00 7.94 22.30
CA LYS A 7 -16.11 8.48 20.94
C LYS A 7 -16.80 7.47 20.02
N TYR A 8 -17.65 7.98 19.13
CA TYR A 8 -18.15 7.18 18.00
C TYR A 8 -16.95 6.87 17.10
N ARG A 9 -16.62 5.59 16.97
CA ARG A 9 -15.54 5.13 16.09
C ARG A 9 -16.18 4.36 14.95
N ILE A 10 -15.81 4.71 13.72
CA ILE A 10 -16.10 3.87 12.56
C ILE A 10 -15.26 2.59 12.75
N PRO A 11 -15.89 1.40 12.79
CA PRO A 11 -15.15 0.15 12.88
C PRO A 11 -14.17 0.03 11.72
N SER A 12 -13.09 -0.72 11.92
CA SER A 12 -12.15 -0.99 10.84
C SER A 12 -12.86 -1.63 9.66
N ALA A 13 -12.56 -1.18 8.44
CA ALA A 13 -13.02 -1.84 7.22
C ALA A 13 -12.31 -3.18 6.96
N ARG A 14 -11.28 -3.52 7.76
CA ARG A 14 -10.54 -4.77 7.64
C ARG A 14 -11.42 -5.96 8.02
N ALA A 15 -11.25 -7.07 7.30
CA ALA A 15 -11.88 -8.33 7.65
C ALA A 15 -11.38 -8.79 9.04
N PRO A 16 -12.26 -8.97 10.03
CA PRO A 16 -11.85 -9.23 11.42
C PRO A 16 -11.25 -10.62 11.64
N TRP A 17 -11.46 -11.53 10.69
CA TRP A 17 -10.98 -12.91 10.71
C TRP A 17 -9.70 -13.13 9.88
N TRP A 18 -9.15 -12.07 9.25
CA TRP A 18 -7.98 -12.16 8.39
C TRP A 18 -6.78 -11.45 9.01
N ASP A 19 -5.65 -12.16 9.07
CA ASP A 19 -4.36 -11.55 9.38
C ASP A 19 -3.72 -10.98 8.10
N TYR A 20 -3.72 -9.66 7.97
CA TYR A 20 -3.14 -8.95 6.83
C TYR A 20 -1.60 -9.00 6.77
N GLY A 21 -0.93 -9.56 7.78
CA GLY A 21 0.50 -9.89 7.74
C GLY A 21 0.79 -11.25 7.12
N SER A 22 -0.23 -12.08 6.92
CA SER A 22 -0.07 -13.41 6.32
C SER A 22 0.23 -13.32 4.82
N ASN A 23 1.02 -14.28 4.33
CA ASN A 23 1.34 -14.42 2.91
C ASN A 23 0.06 -14.61 2.09
N ALA A 24 -0.24 -13.65 1.22
CA ALA A 24 -1.34 -13.68 0.27
C ALA A 24 -1.08 -12.73 -0.90
N ALA A 25 -1.90 -12.84 -1.95
CA ALA A 25 -1.84 -11.91 -3.07
C ALA A 25 -2.57 -10.61 -2.72
N TYR A 26 -1.85 -9.48 -2.83
CA TYR A 26 -2.41 -8.15 -2.62
C TYR A 26 -2.18 -7.31 -3.87
N PHE A 27 -3.20 -6.54 -4.26
CA PHE A 27 -3.05 -5.48 -5.24
C PHE A 27 -3.06 -4.13 -4.50
N VAL A 28 -1.94 -3.41 -4.57
CA VAL A 28 -1.76 -2.14 -3.86
C VAL A 28 -1.38 -1.07 -4.87
N THR A 29 -2.02 0.09 -4.78
CA THR A 29 -1.63 1.30 -5.52
C THR A 29 -1.17 2.35 -4.51
N ILE A 30 0.00 2.96 -4.75
CA ILE A 30 0.56 3.98 -3.87
C ILE A 30 0.61 5.31 -4.64
N CYS A 31 -0.12 6.30 -4.13
CA CYS A 31 0.01 7.67 -4.60
C CYS A 31 1.17 8.35 -3.89
N THR A 32 2.22 8.70 -4.63
CA THR A 32 3.39 9.40 -4.10
C THR A 32 3.10 10.89 -3.91
N GLN A 33 3.86 11.53 -3.00
CA GLN A 33 3.78 12.97 -2.81
C GLN A 33 4.01 13.69 -4.14
N ASN A 34 3.13 14.63 -4.46
CA ASN A 34 3.16 15.41 -5.70
C ASN A 34 3.21 14.55 -6.98
N ARG A 35 2.77 13.28 -6.91
CA ARG A 35 2.82 12.31 -8.03
C ARG A 35 4.23 12.08 -8.58
N LEU A 36 5.26 12.28 -7.77
CA LEU A 36 6.64 12.06 -8.17
C LEU A 36 6.94 10.58 -8.39
N HIS A 37 7.70 10.27 -9.43
CA HIS A 37 8.07 8.92 -9.86
C HIS A 37 9.20 8.32 -9.00
N TYR A 38 9.00 8.23 -7.68
CA TYR A 38 10.05 7.79 -6.73
C TYR A 38 10.61 6.40 -7.01
N PHE A 39 9.77 5.48 -7.49
CA PHE A 39 10.17 4.10 -7.79
C PHE A 39 10.69 3.92 -9.22
N GLY A 40 10.69 4.98 -10.03
CA GLY A 40 11.00 4.92 -11.45
C GLY A 40 9.80 5.24 -12.33
N GLU A 41 9.98 5.08 -13.62
CA GLU A 41 9.03 5.50 -14.65
C GLU A 41 8.85 4.41 -15.71
N ILE A 42 7.70 4.42 -16.40
CA ILE A 42 7.45 3.52 -17.51
C ILE A 42 7.87 4.20 -18.81
N LYS A 43 8.75 3.56 -19.59
CA LYS A 43 9.12 3.99 -20.94
C LYS A 43 9.04 2.78 -21.87
N ASN A 44 8.44 2.96 -23.04
CA ASN A 44 8.26 1.88 -24.04
C ASN A 44 7.63 0.60 -23.45
N ASN A 45 6.64 0.75 -22.57
CA ASN A 45 5.97 -0.34 -21.85
C ASN A 45 6.86 -1.16 -20.89
N GLU A 46 8.04 -0.65 -20.55
CA GLU A 46 8.95 -1.26 -19.59
C GLU A 46 9.10 -0.35 -18.36
N MET A 47 9.15 -0.97 -17.18
CA MET A 47 9.42 -0.25 -15.93
C MET A 47 10.93 0.00 -15.81
N ILE A 48 11.33 1.28 -15.82
CA ILE A 48 12.70 1.70 -15.56
C ILE A 48 12.77 2.15 -14.10
N PHE A 49 13.33 1.28 -13.26
CA PHE A 49 13.43 1.53 -11.83
C PHE A 49 14.44 2.62 -11.48
N SER A 50 14.09 3.42 -10.47
CA SER A 50 15.08 4.22 -9.73
C SER A 50 15.88 3.31 -8.78
N PRO A 51 16.96 3.81 -8.13
CA PRO A 51 17.62 3.06 -7.06
C PRO A 51 16.66 2.59 -5.95
N LEU A 52 15.69 3.43 -5.58
CA LEU A 52 14.66 3.07 -4.61
C LEU A 52 13.67 2.04 -5.17
N GLY A 53 13.32 2.15 -6.45
CA GLY A 53 12.49 1.15 -7.15
C GLY A 53 13.13 -0.22 -7.20
N MET A 54 14.43 -0.31 -7.49
CA MET A 54 15.17 -1.57 -7.50
C MET A 54 15.17 -2.24 -6.13
N ALA A 55 15.34 -1.45 -5.06
CA ALA A 55 15.23 -1.96 -3.70
C ALA A 55 13.83 -2.54 -3.45
N ALA A 56 12.76 -1.80 -3.80
CA ALA A 56 11.39 -2.26 -3.61
C ALA A 56 10.99 -3.48 -4.45
N GLN A 57 11.66 -3.74 -5.58
CA GLN A 57 11.40 -4.90 -6.42
C GLN A 57 12.05 -6.19 -5.89
N THR A 58 13.11 -6.06 -5.08
CA THR A 58 13.93 -7.19 -4.63
C THR A 58 13.39 -7.84 -3.36
N TYR A 59 12.61 -7.11 -2.57
CA TYR A 59 12.03 -7.54 -1.29
C TYR A 59 10.52 -7.71 -1.40
#